data_AF-A0A7W0NTL8-F1
#
_entry.id   AF-A0A7W0NTL8-F1
#
_cell.length_a   1.000
_cell.length_b   1.000
_cell.length_c   1.000
_cell.angle_alpha   90.00
_cell.angle_beta   90.00
_cell.angle_gamma   90.00
#
_symmetry.space_group_name_H-M   'P 1'
#
loop_
_entity.id
_entity.type
_entity.pdbx_description
1 polymer ?
#
loop_
_entity_poly.entity_id
_entity_poly.type
_entity_poly.pdbx_seq_one_letter_code
_entity_poly.pdbx_strand_id
1 'polypeptide(L)'
;MANKNIFKSIVGMFSPNADTVNEAGGTAYKLSPKQALAQYAATGCFNQTFYTDAGEQLDKVLALANEVEPDFVAKTAVFARERGYMKDMPALLLAVLSIRDKELFERVFPRVADNGKMLGNFVQIMRSGVVGRKSLGSLPKRMIREWFEKRGPEQIFKQAVGQSPSIADILKMVHPKPADAEREALFGYFIGRGIDADKLPDIVKQFEQFKTGDSAEVPDVPFQMLTALPLGKSEWTAIARKAPWQMTRMNLNTFQRHGVFSDEAMVATIAERLRDTEAINRARVFPFQLMSAYKAAEANKGIPREITDALQDAMEIATENVPKIDGKVFVFPDISGSMQSP
;
A
#
# COMPACT_ATOMS: atom_id res chain seq x y z
N MET A 1 36.33 -36.95 31.53
CA MET A 1 35.68 -36.35 30.34
C MET A 1 36.26 -34.96 30.14
N ALA A 2 36.71 -34.62 28.93
CA ALA A 2 37.27 -33.28 28.65
C ALA A 2 36.21 -32.20 28.84
N ASN A 3 36.56 -31.09 29.51
CA ASN A 3 35.65 -29.98 29.73
C ASN A 3 35.37 -29.27 28.39
N LYS A 4 34.22 -29.55 27.78
CA LYS A 4 33.83 -29.02 26.47
C LYS A 4 33.68 -27.49 26.45
N ASN A 5 33.60 -26.82 27.60
CA ASN A 5 33.63 -25.35 27.67
C ASN A 5 35.05 -24.78 27.53
N ILE A 6 36.08 -25.55 27.90
CA ILE A 6 37.50 -25.16 27.81
C ILE A 6 38.09 -25.62 26.46
N PHE A 7 37.68 -26.80 25.97
CA PHE A 7 38.16 -27.37 24.71
C PHE A 7 37.15 -27.15 23.56
N LYS A 8 36.75 -25.89 23.32
CA LYS A 8 35.93 -25.55 22.15
C LYS A 8 36.73 -25.84 20.87
N SER A 9 36.13 -26.55 19.93
CA SER A 9 36.73 -26.77 18.60
C SER A 9 37.05 -25.41 17.94
N ILE A 10 38.06 -25.36 17.08
CA ILE A 10 38.50 -24.16 16.33
C ILE A 10 37.30 -23.44 15.67
N VAL A 11 36.29 -24.19 15.21
CA VAL A 11 35.05 -23.66 14.61
C VAL A 11 34.25 -22.76 15.59
N GLY A 12 34.21 -23.12 16.88
CA GLY A 12 33.55 -22.33 17.92
C GLY A 12 34.36 -21.13 18.42
N MET A 13 35.63 -21.03 18.03
CA MET A 13 36.51 -19.91 18.39
C MET A 13 36.36 -18.73 17.40
N PHE A 14 35.91 -18.99 16.17
CA PHE A 14 35.68 -17.98 15.12
C PHE A 14 34.20 -17.65 14.91
N SER A 15 33.29 -18.37 15.55
CA SER A 15 31.87 -18.00 15.55
C SER A 15 31.66 -16.82 16.51
N PRO A 16 30.91 -15.77 16.11
CA PRO A 16 30.59 -14.68 17.03
C PRO A 16 29.92 -15.25 18.29
N ASN A 17 30.21 -14.69 19.44
CA ASN A 17 29.49 -15.06 20.65
C ASN A 17 28.05 -14.53 20.54
N ALA A 18 27.07 -15.34 20.94
CA ALA A 18 25.70 -14.88 21.11
C ALA A 18 25.69 -13.68 22.08
N ASP A 19 25.04 -12.59 21.68
CA ASP A 19 25.03 -11.30 22.38
C ASP A 19 23.62 -10.95 22.91
N THR A 20 22.64 -11.85 22.74
CA THR A 20 21.29 -11.68 23.25
C THR A 20 20.56 -13.01 23.46
N VAL A 21 19.33 -12.95 23.96
CA VAL A 21 18.39 -14.07 24.06
C VAL A 21 17.12 -13.72 23.29
N ASN A 22 16.50 -14.71 22.65
CA ASN A 22 15.21 -14.52 21.98
C ASN A 22 14.05 -14.54 22.99
N GLU A 23 12.84 -14.29 22.51
CA GLU A 23 11.60 -14.26 23.33
C GLU A 23 11.32 -15.59 24.05
N ALA A 24 11.87 -16.72 23.57
CA ALA A 24 11.75 -18.03 24.19
C ALA A 24 12.93 -18.36 25.15
N GLY A 25 13.82 -17.41 25.41
CA GLY A 25 14.99 -17.57 26.29
C GLY A 25 16.19 -18.31 25.67
N GLY A 26 16.15 -18.61 24.37
CA GLY A 26 17.26 -19.23 23.64
C GLY A 26 18.34 -18.22 23.26
N THR A 27 19.61 -18.64 23.22
CA THR A 27 20.74 -17.79 22.80
C THR A 27 20.58 -17.33 21.35
N ALA A 28 20.76 -16.04 21.09
CA ALA A 28 20.56 -15.42 19.79
C ALA A 28 21.59 -14.32 19.50
N TYR A 29 21.50 -13.73 18.30
CA TYR A 29 22.31 -12.61 17.86
C TYR A 29 21.44 -11.38 17.61
N LYS A 30 21.85 -10.23 18.13
CA LYS A 30 21.15 -8.97 17.94
C LYS A 30 21.34 -8.50 16.50
N LEU A 31 20.25 -8.13 15.84
CA LEU A 31 20.33 -7.43 14.56
C LEU A 31 20.97 -6.06 14.77
N SER A 32 21.90 -5.67 13.90
CA SER A 32 22.38 -4.28 13.88
C SER A 32 21.21 -3.32 13.61
N PRO A 33 21.30 -2.04 14.03
CA PRO A 33 20.20 -1.08 13.84
C PRO A 33 19.75 -0.96 12.37
N LYS A 34 20.70 -0.99 11.43
CA LYS A 34 20.40 -0.98 9.98
C LYS A 34 19.65 -2.24 9.53
N GLN A 35 20.07 -3.42 10.00
CA GLN A 35 19.39 -4.68 9.68
C GLN A 35 17.99 -4.74 10.29
N ALA A 36 17.84 -4.32 11.54
CA ALA A 36 16.55 -4.28 12.22
C ALA A 36 15.58 -3.33 11.50
N LEU A 37 16.01 -2.11 11.17
CA LEU A 37 15.17 -1.16 10.43
C LEU A 37 14.77 -1.70 9.05
N ALA A 38 15.72 -2.31 8.32
CA ALA A 38 15.44 -2.91 7.02
C ALA A 38 14.46 -4.08 7.12
N GLN A 39 14.56 -4.91 8.16
CA GLN A 39 13.63 -6.01 8.42
C GLN A 39 12.21 -5.47 8.63
N TYR A 40 12.02 -4.52 9.56
CA TYR A 40 10.71 -3.89 9.79
C TYR A 40 10.16 -3.26 8.51
N ALA A 41 11.02 -2.62 7.72
CA ALA A 41 10.60 -1.94 6.52
C ALA A 41 10.22 -2.89 5.36
N ALA A 42 10.82 -4.07 5.31
CA ALA A 42 10.51 -5.09 4.31
C ALA A 42 9.29 -5.94 4.68
N THR A 43 9.03 -6.18 5.97
CA THR A 43 7.90 -7.00 6.42
C THR A 43 6.63 -6.20 6.65
N GLY A 44 6.72 -4.88 6.80
CA GLY A 44 5.54 -4.00 6.91
C GLY A 44 4.73 -4.18 8.20
N CYS A 45 5.34 -4.76 9.24
CA CYS A 45 4.68 -5.01 10.52
C CYS A 45 4.38 -3.69 11.25
N PHE A 46 3.15 -3.20 11.08
CA PHE A 46 2.41 -2.39 12.09
C PHE A 46 1.19 -3.15 12.63
N ASN A 47 0.99 -4.39 12.16
CA ASN A 47 -0.06 -5.27 12.65
C ASN A 47 0.55 -6.23 13.67
N GLN A 48 -0.28 -6.62 14.66
CA GLN A 48 0.08 -7.50 15.76
C GLN A 48 0.88 -8.70 15.27
N THR A 49 2.15 -8.80 15.68
CA THR A 49 2.91 -10.05 15.64
C THR A 49 2.75 -10.74 16.99
N PHE A 50 2.91 -12.07 17.05
CA PHE A 50 2.73 -12.91 18.26
C PHE A 50 3.32 -12.36 19.57
N TYR A 51 4.35 -11.50 19.50
CA TYR A 51 5.06 -10.94 20.66
C TYR A 51 5.06 -9.40 20.78
N THR A 52 4.34 -8.61 19.97
CA THR A 52 4.49 -7.13 20.02
C THR A 52 3.22 -6.36 19.67
N ASP A 53 2.84 -5.39 20.52
CA ASP A 53 1.75 -4.44 20.26
C ASP A 53 2.14 -3.42 19.17
N ALA A 54 1.16 -2.90 18.43
CA ALA A 54 1.40 -1.97 17.32
C ALA A 54 2.10 -0.66 17.79
N GLY A 55 1.84 -0.23 19.04
CA GLY A 55 2.52 0.91 19.66
C GLY A 55 4.01 0.66 19.90
N GLU A 56 4.36 -0.49 20.46
CA GLU A 56 5.74 -0.87 20.73
C GLU A 56 6.56 -1.02 19.45
N GLN A 57 5.95 -1.57 18.38
CA GLN A 57 6.58 -1.64 17.06
C GLN A 57 6.88 -0.24 16.50
N LEU A 58 5.93 0.69 16.62
CA LEU A 58 6.12 2.07 16.17
C LEU A 58 7.28 2.75 16.92
N ASP A 59 7.30 2.64 18.25
CA ASP A 59 8.35 3.23 19.09
C ASP A 59 9.73 2.66 18.73
N LYS A 60 9.82 1.35 18.50
CA LYS A 60 11.06 0.68 18.09
C LYS A 60 11.53 1.15 16.71
N VAL A 61 10.62 1.27 15.74
CA VAL A 61 10.96 1.78 14.40
C VAL A 61 11.43 3.24 14.48
N LEU A 62 10.77 4.08 15.29
CA LEU A 62 11.19 5.46 15.50
C LEU A 62 12.56 5.53 16.17
N ALA A 63 12.83 4.71 17.19
CA ALA A 63 14.13 4.65 17.84
C ALA A 63 15.23 4.26 16.84
N LEU A 64 15.02 3.18 16.08
CA LEU A 64 15.94 2.72 15.04
C LEU A 64 16.16 3.80 13.97
N ALA A 65 15.08 4.41 13.49
CA ALA A 65 15.13 5.46 12.46
C ALA A 65 15.80 6.75 12.96
N ASN A 66 15.87 6.99 14.27
CA ASN A 66 16.63 8.11 14.85
C ASN A 66 18.10 7.73 15.13
N GLU A 67 18.39 6.45 15.37
CA GLU A 67 19.74 5.92 15.60
C GLU A 67 20.56 5.82 14.31
N VAL A 68 19.96 5.38 13.21
CA VAL A 68 20.69 5.20 11.94
C VAL A 68 20.91 6.51 11.18
N GLU A 69 21.92 6.53 10.31
CA GLU A 69 22.22 7.67 9.42
C GLU A 69 21.03 8.04 8.51
N PRO A 70 20.71 9.34 8.33
CA PRO A 70 19.60 9.79 7.49
C PRO A 70 19.61 9.25 6.05
N ASP A 71 20.79 9.11 5.42
CA ASP A 71 20.92 8.52 4.09
C ASP A 71 20.40 7.08 4.03
N PHE A 72 20.63 6.28 5.08
CA PHE A 72 20.10 4.93 5.15
C PHE A 72 18.59 4.92 5.34
N VAL A 73 18.04 5.83 6.15
CA VAL A 73 16.58 6.01 6.31
C VAL A 73 15.94 6.38 4.98
N ALA A 74 16.54 7.31 4.23
CA ALA A 74 16.09 7.73 2.90
C ALA A 74 16.05 6.57 1.91
N LYS A 75 17.13 5.79 1.82
CA LYS A 75 17.19 4.60 0.95
C LYS A 75 16.16 3.55 1.36
N THR A 76 15.98 3.34 2.66
CA THR A 76 15.00 2.38 3.20
C THR A 76 13.57 2.80 2.88
N ALA A 77 13.22 4.08 3.03
CA ALA A 77 11.91 4.62 2.69
C ALA A 77 11.58 4.41 1.20
N VAL A 78 12.53 4.73 0.33
CA VAL A 78 12.40 4.51 -1.12
C VAL A 78 12.24 3.03 -1.44
N PHE A 79 13.09 2.16 -0.88
CA PHE A 79 13.05 0.73 -1.13
C PHE A 79 11.71 0.12 -0.67
N ALA A 80 11.29 0.44 0.55
CA ALA A 80 10.01 -0.03 1.10
C ALA A 80 8.84 0.37 0.22
N ARG A 81 8.87 1.57 -0.38
CA ARG A 81 7.82 2.03 -1.30
C ARG A 81 7.88 1.35 -2.67
N GLU A 82 9.03 1.40 -3.34
CA GLU A 82 9.15 1.05 -4.76
C GLU A 82 9.36 -0.44 -5.02
N ARG A 83 9.91 -1.17 -4.04
CA ARG A 83 10.22 -2.60 -4.11
C ARG A 83 9.40 -3.43 -3.13
N GLY A 84 9.22 -2.92 -1.91
CA GLY A 84 8.38 -3.56 -0.89
C GLY A 84 6.88 -3.31 -1.07
N TYR A 85 6.48 -2.32 -1.89
CA TYR A 85 5.09 -1.89 -2.08
C TYR A 85 4.36 -1.53 -0.77
N MET A 86 5.13 -1.11 0.24
CA MET A 86 4.64 -0.74 1.56
C MET A 86 3.98 0.65 1.53
N LYS A 87 3.17 0.92 2.57
CA LYS A 87 2.38 2.15 2.69
C LYS A 87 2.77 2.97 3.92
N ASP A 88 2.51 2.44 5.11
CA ASP A 88 2.68 3.24 6.34
C ASP A 88 4.15 3.42 6.71
N MET A 89 4.98 2.38 6.53
CA MET A 89 6.41 2.45 6.82
C MET A 89 7.14 3.52 6.01
N PRO A 90 7.08 3.53 4.65
CA PRO A 90 7.80 4.55 3.90
C PRO A 90 7.28 5.97 4.20
N ALA A 91 5.98 6.13 4.48
CA ALA A 91 5.41 7.40 4.91
C ALA A 91 5.94 7.85 6.28
N LEU A 92 6.12 6.93 7.23
CA LEU A 92 6.72 7.19 8.53
C LEU A 92 8.18 7.61 8.40
N LEU A 93 8.99 6.87 7.65
CA LEU A 93 10.40 7.20 7.42
C LEU A 93 10.56 8.54 6.70
N LEU A 94 9.67 8.86 5.75
CA LEU A 94 9.59 10.18 5.15
C LEU A 94 9.25 11.28 6.18
N ALA A 95 8.33 11.02 7.09
CA ALA A 95 8.01 11.96 8.18
C ALA A 95 9.19 12.18 9.13
N VAL A 96 9.94 11.13 9.48
CA VAL A 96 11.19 11.23 10.25
C VAL A 96 12.23 12.10 9.52
N LEU A 97 12.42 11.90 8.21
CA LEU A 97 13.35 12.71 7.41
C LEU A 97 12.95 14.19 7.40
N SER A 98 11.65 14.51 7.40
CA SER A 98 11.17 15.90 7.43
C SER A 98 11.66 16.69 8.66
N ILE A 99 12.05 15.98 9.73
CA ILE A 99 12.62 16.52 10.97
C ILE A 99 14.15 16.43 10.96
N ARG A 100 14.71 15.27 10.57
CA ARG A 100 16.14 14.97 10.69
C ARG A 100 16.98 15.55 9.55
N ASP A 101 16.48 15.56 8.32
CA ASP A 101 17.25 15.96 7.14
C ASP A 101 16.33 16.49 6.03
N LYS A 102 16.31 17.81 5.89
CA LYS A 102 15.43 18.52 4.96
C LYS A 102 15.78 18.26 3.49
N GLU A 103 17.06 18.09 3.17
CA GLU A 103 17.52 17.88 1.79
C GLU A 103 17.15 16.48 1.31
N LEU A 104 17.39 15.47 2.16
CA LEU A 104 16.96 14.11 1.86
C LEU A 104 15.43 13.99 1.83
N PHE A 105 14.72 14.65 2.74
CA PHE A 105 13.26 14.71 2.70
C PHE A 105 12.76 15.23 1.35
N GLU A 106 13.28 16.36 0.87
CA GLU A 106 12.87 16.94 -0.41
C GLU A 106 13.12 16.01 -1.59
N ARG A 107 14.26 15.31 -1.60
CA ARG A 107 14.60 14.32 -2.65
C ARG A 107 13.72 13.06 -2.60
N VAL A 108 13.36 12.60 -1.41
CA VAL A 108 12.61 11.34 -1.21
C VAL A 108 11.11 11.53 -1.32
N PHE A 109 10.58 12.69 -0.95
CA PHE A 109 9.14 12.99 -0.93
C PHE A 109 8.42 12.59 -2.22
N PRO A 110 8.84 13.00 -3.44
CA PRO A 110 8.10 12.64 -4.66
C PRO A 110 8.11 11.14 -4.98
N ARG A 111 9.09 10.39 -4.45
CA ARG A 111 9.20 8.93 -4.64
C ARG A 111 8.33 8.15 -3.68
N VAL A 112 8.10 8.69 -2.49
CA VAL A 112 7.26 8.06 -1.45
C VAL A 112 5.80 8.51 -1.53
N ALA A 113 5.55 9.81 -1.58
CA ALA A 113 4.22 10.40 -1.75
C ALA A 113 3.81 10.43 -3.23
N ASP A 114 3.89 9.28 -3.89
CA ASP A 114 3.64 9.12 -5.33
C ASP A 114 2.16 9.23 -5.71
N ASN A 115 1.24 9.03 -4.76
CA ASN A 115 -0.21 9.13 -4.97
C ASN A 115 -0.94 9.73 -3.75
N GLY A 116 -2.23 10.02 -3.91
CA GLY A 116 -3.06 10.70 -2.91
C GLY A 116 -3.21 9.92 -1.61
N LYS A 117 -3.20 8.58 -1.69
CA LYS A 117 -3.21 7.73 -0.49
C LYS A 117 -1.90 7.88 0.29
N MET A 118 -0.76 7.81 -0.37
CA MET A 118 0.54 8.00 0.28
C MET A 118 0.72 9.41 0.83
N LEU A 119 0.22 10.43 0.11
CA LEU A 119 0.15 11.80 0.59
C LEU A 119 -0.68 11.91 1.88
N GLY A 120 -1.88 11.31 1.88
CA GLY A 120 -2.77 11.25 3.04
C GLY A 120 -2.11 10.57 4.24
N ASN A 121 -1.49 9.40 4.02
CA ASN A 121 -0.74 8.68 5.06
C ASN A 121 0.37 9.55 5.68
N PHE A 122 1.18 10.20 4.85
CA PHE A 122 2.22 11.13 5.32
C PHE A 122 1.62 12.27 6.17
N VAL A 123 0.55 12.92 5.69
CA VAL A 123 -0.10 14.01 6.42
C VAL A 123 -0.70 13.51 7.73
N GLN A 124 -1.30 12.32 7.76
CA GLN A 124 -1.85 11.72 8.98
C GLN A 124 -0.76 11.49 10.03
N ILE A 125 0.40 10.94 9.63
CA ILE A 125 1.55 10.74 10.52
C ILE A 125 2.10 12.08 11.04
N MET A 126 2.18 13.09 10.19
CA MET A 126 2.62 14.43 10.62
C MET A 126 1.63 15.10 11.60
N ARG A 127 0.34 14.78 11.51
CA ARG A 127 -0.69 15.32 12.41
C ARG A 127 -0.78 14.58 13.74
N SER A 128 -0.45 13.29 13.76
CA SER A 128 -0.51 12.49 14.99
C SER A 128 0.52 12.94 16.03
N GLY A 129 1.62 13.57 15.61
CA GLY A 129 2.68 14.01 16.52
C GLY A 129 3.77 12.99 16.78
N VAL A 130 3.64 11.77 16.24
CA VAL A 130 4.52 10.64 16.57
C VAL A 130 5.99 10.88 16.20
N VAL A 131 6.28 11.73 15.21
CA VAL A 131 7.65 12.13 14.83
C VAL A 131 8.14 13.39 15.57
N GLY A 132 7.47 13.79 16.66
CA GLY A 132 7.84 14.96 17.46
C GLY A 132 7.29 16.30 16.95
N ARG A 133 6.39 16.28 15.95
CA ARG A 133 5.70 17.48 15.45
C ARG A 133 4.25 17.15 15.10
N LYS A 134 3.31 18.02 15.49
CA LYS A 134 1.85 17.87 15.25
C LYS A 134 1.30 18.70 14.08
N SER A 135 2.17 19.32 13.28
CA SER A 135 1.80 20.23 12.19
C SER A 135 2.72 20.09 10.97
N LEU A 136 2.27 20.59 9.83
CA LEU A 136 3.10 20.66 8.63
C LEU A 136 4.00 21.91 8.69
N GLY A 137 5.31 21.72 8.70
CA GLY A 137 6.29 22.82 8.57
C GLY A 137 6.30 23.41 7.15
N SER A 138 7.02 24.52 6.95
CA SER A 138 7.06 25.24 5.67
C SER A 138 7.51 24.36 4.49
N LEU A 139 8.51 23.50 4.71
CA LEU A 139 9.03 22.57 3.70
C LEU A 139 8.00 21.49 3.32
N PRO A 140 7.45 20.67 4.25
CA PRO A 140 6.35 19.75 3.93
C PRO A 140 5.17 20.43 3.23
N LYS A 141 4.74 21.63 3.68
CA LYS A 141 3.66 22.37 3.01
C LYS A 141 4.02 22.72 1.56
N ARG A 142 5.25 23.15 1.29
CA ARG A 142 5.72 23.41 -0.08
C ARG A 142 5.68 22.15 -0.94
N MET A 143 6.24 21.04 -0.45
CA MET A 143 6.25 19.77 -1.19
C MET A 143 4.85 19.26 -1.50
N ILE A 144 3.89 19.42 -0.58
CA ILE A 144 2.49 19.06 -0.82
C ILE A 144 1.86 20.00 -1.87
N ARG A 145 2.16 21.30 -1.87
CA ARG A 145 1.68 22.21 -2.94
C ARG A 145 2.22 21.79 -4.30
N GLU A 146 3.52 21.52 -4.40
CA GLU A 146 4.13 21.03 -5.64
C GLU A 146 3.52 19.69 -6.10
N TRP A 147 3.09 18.84 -5.17
CA TRP A 147 2.39 17.60 -5.48
C TRP A 147 1.08 17.85 -6.23
N PHE A 148 0.30 18.85 -5.82
CA PHE A 148 -0.92 19.29 -6.52
C PHE A 148 -0.59 19.99 -7.83
N GLU A 149 0.42 20.85 -7.86
CA GLU A 149 0.81 21.59 -9.06
C GLU A 149 1.18 20.66 -10.22
N LYS A 150 1.91 19.57 -9.92
CA LYS A 150 2.37 18.56 -10.89
C LYS A 150 1.28 17.60 -11.38
N ARG A 151 0.03 17.71 -10.91
CA ARG A 151 -1.07 16.79 -11.27
C ARG A 151 -2.23 17.52 -11.93
N GLY A 152 -2.78 16.92 -12.97
CA GLY A 152 -3.96 17.44 -13.66
C GLY A 152 -5.23 17.36 -12.79
N PRO A 153 -6.27 18.17 -13.07
CA PRO A 153 -7.53 18.15 -12.34
C PRO A 153 -8.16 16.74 -12.24
N GLU A 154 -8.23 16.02 -13.35
CA GLU A 154 -8.73 14.64 -13.39
C GLU A 154 -7.91 13.70 -12.48
N GLN A 155 -6.58 13.80 -12.51
CA GLN A 155 -5.69 12.97 -11.69
C GLN A 155 -5.87 13.25 -10.19
N ILE A 156 -6.11 14.51 -9.81
CA ILE A 156 -6.40 14.89 -8.42
C ILE A 156 -7.75 14.31 -8.00
N PHE A 157 -8.76 14.41 -8.87
CA PHE A 157 -10.10 13.88 -8.62
C PHE A 157 -10.10 12.36 -8.42
N LYS A 158 -9.46 11.60 -9.32
CA LYS A 158 -9.27 10.15 -9.17
C LYS A 158 -8.44 9.76 -7.93
N GLN A 159 -7.76 10.70 -7.28
CA GLN A 159 -6.99 10.44 -6.06
C GLN A 159 -7.70 10.90 -4.79
N ALA A 160 -8.90 11.47 -4.90
CA ALA A 160 -9.75 11.86 -3.78
C ALA A 160 -10.51 10.68 -3.15
N VAL A 161 -9.78 9.61 -2.85
CA VAL A 161 -10.31 8.40 -2.20
C VAL A 161 -9.80 8.33 -0.76
N GLY A 162 -10.72 8.20 0.20
CA GLY A 162 -10.41 8.15 1.64
C GLY A 162 -10.71 9.47 2.36
N GLN A 163 -10.78 9.40 3.70
CA GLN A 163 -11.28 10.52 4.53
C GLN A 163 -10.36 10.93 5.69
N SER A 164 -9.19 10.31 5.86
CA SER A 164 -8.39 10.51 7.07
C SER A 164 -6.88 10.66 6.78
N PRO A 165 -6.43 11.86 6.36
CA PRO A 165 -7.20 13.03 5.94
C PRO A 165 -7.77 12.90 4.52
N SER A 166 -8.86 13.62 4.23
CA SER A 166 -9.37 13.77 2.86
C SER A 166 -8.51 14.75 2.04
N ILE A 167 -8.63 14.72 0.71
CA ILE A 167 -8.02 15.76 -0.15
C ILE A 167 -8.50 17.16 0.24
N ALA A 168 -9.77 17.31 0.61
CA ALA A 168 -10.32 18.58 1.09
C ALA A 168 -9.61 19.09 2.35
N ASP A 169 -9.31 18.21 3.31
CA ASP A 169 -8.56 18.57 4.51
C ASP A 169 -7.14 19.02 4.16
N ILE A 170 -6.47 18.30 3.26
CA ILE A 170 -5.11 18.65 2.82
C ILE A 170 -5.11 20.01 2.11
N LEU A 171 -6.09 20.27 1.23
CA LEU A 171 -6.27 21.57 0.56
C LEU A 171 -6.44 22.71 1.57
N LYS A 172 -7.28 22.51 2.59
CA LYS A 172 -7.49 23.46 3.69
C LYS A 172 -6.22 23.69 4.53
N MET A 173 -5.30 22.72 4.59
CA MET A 173 -4.06 22.86 5.37
C MET A 173 -2.93 23.59 4.63
N VAL A 174 -2.82 23.39 3.30
CA VAL A 174 -1.65 23.85 2.52
C VAL A 174 -1.95 25.00 1.57
N HIS A 175 -3.24 25.26 1.29
CA HIS A 175 -3.75 26.33 0.44
C HIS A 175 -2.97 26.46 -0.88
N PRO A 176 -2.97 25.43 -1.75
CA PRO A 176 -2.31 25.54 -3.04
C PRO A 176 -3.02 26.59 -3.89
N LYS A 177 -2.24 27.40 -4.62
CA LYS A 177 -2.80 28.38 -5.55
C LYS A 177 -3.28 27.65 -6.81
N PRO A 178 -4.54 27.79 -7.24
CA PRO A 178 -4.98 27.23 -8.51
C PRO A 178 -4.23 27.90 -9.67
N ALA A 179 -3.94 27.12 -10.71
CA ALA A 179 -3.21 27.60 -11.88
C ALA A 179 -4.14 28.24 -12.93
N ASP A 180 -5.39 27.79 -12.98
CA ASP A 180 -6.43 28.18 -13.92
C ASP A 180 -7.82 28.04 -13.28
N ALA A 181 -8.85 28.45 -14.03
CA ALA A 181 -10.24 28.42 -13.58
C ALA A 181 -10.78 26.99 -13.36
N GLU A 182 -10.29 25.99 -14.11
CA GLU A 182 -10.72 24.60 -13.94
C GLU A 182 -10.21 24.03 -12.61
N ARG A 183 -8.94 24.26 -12.29
CA ARG A 183 -8.34 23.87 -11.02
C ARG A 183 -8.94 24.64 -9.85
N GLU A 184 -9.27 25.91 -10.04
CA GLU A 184 -10.00 26.70 -9.03
C GLU A 184 -11.38 26.09 -8.73
N ALA A 185 -12.15 25.75 -9.78
CA ALA A 185 -13.44 25.09 -9.64
C ALA A 185 -13.30 23.72 -8.95
N LEU A 186 -12.31 22.91 -9.32
CA LEU A 186 -12.06 21.62 -8.66
C LEU A 186 -11.71 21.77 -7.18
N PHE A 187 -10.83 22.72 -6.83
CA PHE A 187 -10.47 22.97 -5.42
C PHE A 187 -11.68 23.48 -4.63
N GLY A 188 -12.46 24.39 -5.23
CA GLY A 188 -13.71 24.90 -4.67
C GLY A 188 -14.74 23.78 -4.41
N TYR A 189 -14.88 22.85 -5.36
CA TYR A 189 -15.74 21.66 -5.25
C TYR A 189 -15.37 20.82 -4.02
N PHE A 190 -14.09 20.49 -3.84
CA PHE A 190 -13.67 19.69 -2.68
C PHE A 190 -13.92 20.35 -1.33
N ILE A 191 -13.76 21.66 -1.23
CA ILE A 191 -13.89 22.39 0.03
C ILE A 191 -15.31 22.94 0.27
N GLY A 192 -16.25 22.70 -0.65
CA GLY A 192 -17.65 23.11 -0.54
C GLY A 192 -17.86 24.63 -0.68
N ARG A 193 -17.07 25.30 -1.53
CA ARG A 193 -17.28 26.71 -1.89
C ARG A 193 -18.24 26.84 -3.07
N GLY A 194 -18.85 28.01 -3.24
CA GLY A 194 -19.57 28.36 -4.46
C GLY A 194 -18.60 28.33 -5.65
N ILE A 195 -18.96 27.59 -6.68
CA ILE A 195 -18.14 27.37 -7.88
C ILE A 195 -18.96 27.59 -9.14
N ASP A 196 -18.27 27.95 -10.22
CA ASP A 196 -18.84 27.88 -11.56
C ASP A 196 -18.82 26.41 -12.04
N ALA A 197 -20.01 25.79 -12.12
CA ALA A 197 -20.17 24.40 -12.51
C ALA A 197 -19.68 24.14 -13.95
N ASP A 198 -19.70 25.15 -14.84
CA ASP A 198 -19.26 25.00 -16.22
C ASP A 198 -17.73 24.84 -16.31
N LYS A 199 -17.01 25.34 -15.32
CA LYS A 199 -15.55 25.22 -15.20
C LYS A 199 -15.10 23.93 -14.53
N LEU A 200 -16.01 23.09 -14.04
CA LEU A 200 -15.61 21.82 -13.46
C LEU A 200 -15.00 20.90 -14.52
N PRO A 201 -14.00 20.07 -14.14
CA PRO A 201 -13.51 19.03 -15.02
C PRO A 201 -14.64 18.08 -15.42
N ASP A 202 -14.62 17.60 -16.66
CA ASP A 202 -15.70 16.76 -17.21
C ASP A 202 -15.93 15.50 -16.38
N ILE A 203 -14.87 14.91 -15.82
CA ILE A 203 -14.99 13.75 -14.93
C ILE A 203 -15.83 14.03 -13.67
N VAL A 204 -15.77 15.26 -13.14
CA VAL A 204 -16.57 15.66 -11.97
C VAL A 204 -18.03 15.84 -12.37
N LYS A 205 -18.27 16.45 -13.54
CA LYS A 205 -19.62 16.60 -14.10
C LYS A 205 -20.28 15.24 -14.35
N GLN A 206 -19.57 14.33 -15.01
CA GLN A 206 -20.03 12.95 -15.25
C GLN A 206 -20.31 12.21 -13.94
N PHE A 207 -19.45 12.38 -12.93
CA PHE A 207 -19.65 11.76 -11.62
C PHE A 207 -20.88 12.30 -10.89
N GLU A 208 -21.10 13.61 -10.88
CA GLU A 208 -22.31 14.19 -10.26
C GLU A 208 -23.57 13.80 -11.03
N GLN A 209 -23.56 13.80 -12.37
CA GLN A 209 -24.70 13.33 -13.19
C GLN A 209 -25.04 11.86 -12.93
N PHE A 210 -24.03 11.00 -12.79
CA PHE A 210 -24.24 9.60 -12.45
C PHE A 210 -24.83 9.45 -11.03
N LYS A 211 -24.34 10.26 -10.08
CA LYS A 211 -24.80 10.26 -8.69
C LYS A 211 -26.24 10.77 -8.52
N THR A 212 -26.68 11.73 -9.34
CA THR A 212 -28.08 12.23 -9.34
C THR A 212 -29.04 11.31 -10.10
N GLY A 213 -28.51 10.40 -10.93
CA GLY A 213 -29.30 9.52 -11.80
C GLY A 213 -29.62 10.12 -13.16
N ASP A 214 -29.05 11.28 -13.50
CA ASP A 214 -29.22 11.94 -14.79
C ASP A 214 -28.46 11.22 -15.93
N SER A 215 -27.50 10.35 -15.57
CA SER A 215 -26.79 9.48 -16.50
C SER A 215 -26.72 8.04 -15.99
N ALA A 216 -26.98 7.10 -16.89
CA ALA A 216 -26.75 5.67 -16.65
C ALA A 216 -25.30 5.24 -17.00
N GLU A 217 -24.48 6.12 -17.57
CA GLU A 217 -23.11 5.81 -17.93
C GLU A 217 -22.21 5.87 -16.70
N VAL A 218 -21.56 4.75 -16.38
CA VAL A 218 -20.62 4.66 -15.27
C VAL A 218 -19.36 5.48 -15.60
N PRO A 219 -19.05 6.54 -14.83
CA PRO A 219 -17.88 7.38 -15.06
C PRO A 219 -16.59 6.64 -14.76
N ASP A 220 -15.50 6.99 -15.45
CA ASP A 220 -14.17 6.40 -15.25
C ASP A 220 -13.47 6.93 -13.99
N VAL A 221 -14.09 6.75 -12.83
CA VAL A 221 -13.57 7.13 -11.52
C VAL A 221 -13.14 5.89 -10.72
N PRO A 222 -12.27 6.03 -9.70
CA PRO A 222 -11.97 4.94 -8.80
C PRO A 222 -13.25 4.34 -8.25
N PHE A 223 -13.32 3.01 -8.32
CA PHE A 223 -14.47 2.24 -7.87
C PHE A 223 -14.93 2.56 -6.45
N GLN A 224 -14.01 2.90 -5.53
CA GLN A 224 -14.35 3.29 -4.17
C GLN A 224 -15.31 4.50 -4.10
N MET A 225 -15.27 5.38 -5.10
CA MET A 225 -16.19 6.52 -5.21
C MET A 225 -17.59 6.07 -5.65
N LEU A 226 -17.67 5.02 -6.47
CA LEU A 226 -18.94 4.47 -6.97
C LEU A 226 -19.63 3.59 -5.93
N THR A 227 -18.88 2.81 -5.15
CA THR A 227 -19.46 1.88 -4.17
C THR A 227 -20.26 2.52 -3.04
N ALA A 228 -20.11 3.82 -2.84
CA ALA A 228 -20.90 4.58 -1.88
C ALA A 228 -22.32 4.90 -2.39
N LEU A 229 -22.57 4.71 -3.70
CA LEU A 229 -23.83 5.01 -4.36
C LEU A 229 -24.76 3.78 -4.38
N PRO A 230 -26.08 3.96 -4.51
CA PRO A 230 -27.02 2.86 -4.70
C PRO A 230 -26.87 2.27 -6.11
N LEU A 231 -25.98 1.29 -6.26
CA LEU A 231 -25.69 0.63 -7.53
C LEU A 231 -26.53 -0.64 -7.73
N GLY A 232 -27.12 -0.79 -8.92
CA GLY A 232 -27.81 -1.99 -9.38
C GLY A 232 -26.90 -2.93 -10.18
N LYS A 233 -27.47 -4.04 -10.66
CA LYS A 233 -26.72 -5.10 -11.36
C LYS A 233 -26.06 -4.61 -12.65
N SER A 234 -26.72 -3.75 -13.41
CA SER A 234 -26.19 -3.14 -14.64
C SER A 234 -24.93 -2.33 -14.36
N GLU A 235 -24.95 -1.47 -13.34
CA GLU A 235 -23.82 -0.62 -12.98
C GLU A 235 -22.65 -1.46 -12.47
N TRP A 236 -22.94 -2.44 -11.61
CA TRP A 236 -21.94 -3.41 -11.13
C TRP A 236 -21.28 -4.21 -12.26
N THR A 237 -22.06 -4.57 -13.28
CA THR A 237 -21.56 -5.28 -14.46
C THR A 237 -20.66 -4.37 -15.31
N ALA A 238 -21.06 -3.12 -15.54
CA ALA A 238 -20.26 -2.14 -16.26
C ALA A 238 -18.94 -1.83 -15.52
N ILE A 239 -18.99 -1.69 -14.20
CA ILE A 239 -17.83 -1.53 -13.33
C ILE A 239 -16.89 -2.74 -13.46
N ALA A 240 -17.39 -3.95 -13.30
CA ALA A 240 -16.59 -5.18 -13.39
C ALA A 240 -15.96 -5.38 -14.77
N ARG A 241 -16.64 -4.92 -15.83
CA ARG A 241 -16.14 -4.96 -17.21
C ARG A 241 -14.94 -4.04 -17.42
N LYS A 242 -14.93 -2.85 -16.83
CA LYS A 242 -13.82 -1.88 -16.91
C LYS A 242 -12.78 -2.01 -15.78
N ALA A 243 -13.00 -2.90 -14.81
CA ALA A 243 -12.18 -3.01 -13.62
C ALA A 243 -10.71 -3.38 -13.95
N PRO A 244 -9.71 -2.63 -13.43
CA PRO A 244 -8.31 -3.04 -13.51
C PRO A 244 -8.07 -4.38 -12.83
N TRP A 245 -6.96 -5.02 -13.17
CA TRP A 245 -6.61 -6.36 -12.67
C TRP A 245 -6.63 -6.46 -11.13
N GLN A 246 -5.97 -5.53 -10.42
CA GLN A 246 -5.94 -5.57 -8.95
C GLN A 246 -7.31 -5.39 -8.31
N MET A 247 -8.14 -4.51 -8.89
CA MET A 247 -9.50 -4.32 -8.43
C MET A 247 -10.32 -5.60 -8.63
N THR A 248 -10.15 -6.26 -9.79
CA THR A 248 -10.83 -7.50 -10.12
C THR A 248 -10.52 -8.57 -9.09
N ARG A 249 -9.24 -8.83 -8.82
CA ARG A 249 -8.78 -9.79 -7.80
C ARG A 249 -9.36 -9.50 -6.41
N MET A 250 -9.38 -8.22 -6.00
CA MET A 250 -9.81 -7.85 -4.65
C MET A 250 -11.34 -7.86 -4.44
N ASN A 251 -12.15 -7.88 -5.51
CA ASN A 251 -13.59 -7.65 -5.42
C ASN A 251 -14.45 -8.81 -5.96
N LEU A 252 -13.89 -9.99 -6.19
CA LEU A 252 -14.63 -11.15 -6.71
C LEU A 252 -15.89 -11.49 -5.87
N ASN A 253 -15.75 -11.50 -4.55
CA ASN A 253 -16.89 -11.73 -3.65
C ASN A 253 -17.95 -10.63 -3.73
N THR A 254 -17.53 -9.38 -3.96
CA THR A 254 -18.44 -8.24 -4.15
C THR A 254 -19.19 -8.38 -5.48
N PHE A 255 -18.48 -8.71 -6.57
CA PHE A 255 -19.09 -8.96 -7.87
C PHE A 255 -20.10 -10.10 -7.82
N GLN A 256 -19.80 -11.17 -7.08
CA GLN A 256 -20.76 -12.25 -6.86
C GLN A 256 -22.00 -11.78 -6.10
N ARG A 257 -21.82 -11.01 -5.01
CA ARG A 257 -22.94 -10.47 -4.22
C ARG A 257 -23.91 -9.65 -5.06
N HIS A 258 -23.41 -8.93 -6.06
CA HIS A 258 -24.21 -8.09 -6.95
C HIS A 258 -24.61 -8.77 -8.27
N GLY A 259 -24.40 -10.08 -8.38
CA GLY A 259 -24.89 -10.89 -9.51
C GLY A 259 -24.15 -10.68 -10.82
N VAL A 260 -22.91 -10.18 -10.79
CA VAL A 260 -22.08 -10.01 -12.01
C VAL A 260 -21.81 -11.35 -12.69
N PHE A 261 -21.59 -12.41 -11.91
CA PHE A 261 -21.31 -13.75 -12.44
C PHE A 261 -22.56 -14.50 -12.93
N SER A 262 -23.74 -13.88 -12.93
CA SER A 262 -24.90 -14.45 -13.63
C SER A 262 -24.78 -14.33 -15.16
N ASP A 263 -23.87 -13.50 -15.66
CA ASP A 263 -23.55 -13.38 -17.08
C ASP A 263 -22.29 -14.20 -17.39
N GLU A 264 -22.43 -15.28 -18.14
CA GLU A 264 -21.33 -16.17 -18.52
C GLU A 264 -20.22 -15.43 -19.28
N ALA A 265 -20.57 -14.43 -20.11
CA ALA A 265 -19.58 -13.63 -20.83
C ALA A 265 -18.73 -12.78 -19.87
N MET A 266 -19.32 -12.33 -18.75
CA MET A 266 -18.58 -11.64 -17.70
C MET A 266 -17.65 -12.56 -16.92
N VAL A 267 -18.05 -13.81 -16.70
CA VAL A 267 -17.19 -14.82 -16.08
C VAL A 267 -15.95 -15.04 -16.96
N ALA A 268 -16.13 -15.29 -18.25
CA ALA A 268 -15.03 -15.48 -19.19
C ALA A 268 -14.11 -14.24 -19.25
N THR A 269 -14.70 -13.03 -19.35
CA THR A 269 -13.93 -11.77 -19.38
C THR A 269 -13.07 -11.59 -18.13
N ILE A 270 -13.62 -11.93 -16.95
CA ILE A 270 -12.91 -11.80 -15.68
C ILE A 270 -11.83 -12.87 -15.54
N ALA A 271 -12.12 -14.12 -15.95
CA ALA A 271 -11.14 -15.21 -15.95
C ALA A 271 -9.95 -14.91 -16.87
N GLU A 272 -10.21 -14.45 -18.09
CA GLU A 272 -9.18 -14.05 -19.06
C GLU A 272 -8.31 -12.93 -18.50
N ARG A 273 -8.93 -11.88 -17.93
CA ARG A 273 -8.18 -10.80 -17.27
C ARG A 273 -7.32 -11.33 -16.14
N LEU A 274 -7.82 -12.24 -15.31
CA LEU A 274 -7.04 -12.79 -14.20
C LEU A 274 -5.82 -13.59 -14.69
N ARG A 275 -5.92 -14.24 -15.87
CA ARG A 275 -4.84 -14.98 -16.55
C ARG A 275 -3.87 -14.11 -17.35
N ASP A 276 -4.17 -12.83 -17.57
CA ASP A 276 -3.33 -11.93 -18.37
C ASP A 276 -1.95 -11.73 -17.74
N THR A 277 -0.93 -12.33 -18.37
CA THR A 277 0.47 -12.29 -17.94
C THR A 277 1.02 -10.87 -17.85
N GLU A 278 0.71 -10.00 -18.81
CA GLU A 278 1.20 -8.62 -18.78
C GLU A 278 0.54 -7.83 -17.63
N ALA A 279 -0.76 -8.04 -17.42
CA ALA A 279 -1.48 -7.42 -16.33
C ALA A 279 -0.98 -7.89 -14.96
N ILE A 280 -0.71 -9.19 -14.79
CA ILE A 280 -0.12 -9.76 -13.56
C ILE A 280 1.25 -9.13 -13.29
N ASN A 281 2.13 -9.10 -14.29
CA ASN A 281 3.49 -8.55 -14.17
C ASN A 281 3.45 -7.04 -13.87
N ARG A 282 2.53 -6.30 -14.49
CA ARG A 282 2.32 -4.86 -14.22
C ARG A 282 1.74 -4.62 -12.82
N ALA A 283 0.85 -5.50 -12.36
CA ALA A 283 0.21 -5.42 -11.05
C ALA A 283 1.18 -5.73 -9.89
N ARG A 284 2.33 -6.36 -10.17
CA ARG A 284 3.39 -6.69 -9.19
C ARG A 284 2.83 -7.39 -7.95
N VAL A 285 1.86 -8.28 -8.18
CA VAL A 285 1.17 -9.02 -7.13
C VAL A 285 2.10 -10.09 -6.57
N PHE A 286 2.13 -10.24 -5.25
CA PHE A 286 2.88 -11.34 -4.65
C PHE A 286 2.07 -12.64 -4.68
N PRO A 287 2.70 -13.82 -4.87
CA PRO A 287 2.00 -15.11 -4.89
C PRO A 287 1.08 -15.34 -3.68
N PHE A 288 1.50 -14.93 -2.48
CA PHE A 288 0.67 -15.07 -1.28
C PHE A 288 -0.65 -14.27 -1.36
N GLN A 289 -0.65 -13.11 -2.04
CA GLN A 289 -1.85 -12.29 -2.21
C GLN A 289 -2.86 -12.95 -3.15
N LEU A 290 -2.37 -13.72 -4.14
CA LEU A 290 -3.19 -14.56 -5.01
C LEU A 290 -3.71 -15.78 -4.25
N MET A 291 -2.88 -16.42 -3.44
CA MET A 291 -3.31 -17.51 -2.56
C MET A 291 -4.44 -17.07 -1.61
N SER A 292 -4.32 -15.89 -0.98
CA SER A 292 -5.39 -15.34 -0.15
C SER A 292 -6.67 -15.07 -0.94
N ALA A 293 -6.56 -14.55 -2.17
CA ALA A 293 -7.71 -14.31 -3.05
C ALA A 293 -8.38 -15.63 -3.47
N TYR A 294 -7.59 -16.64 -3.81
CA TYR A 294 -8.05 -17.98 -4.14
C TYR A 294 -8.83 -18.59 -2.98
N LYS A 295 -8.26 -18.62 -1.77
CA LYS A 295 -8.93 -19.17 -0.58
C LYS A 295 -10.25 -18.45 -0.28
N ALA A 296 -10.27 -17.12 -0.42
CA ALA A 296 -11.48 -16.33 -0.22
C ALA A 296 -12.53 -16.56 -1.31
N ALA A 297 -12.11 -16.91 -2.54
CA ALA A 297 -12.99 -17.21 -3.65
C ALA A 297 -13.56 -18.63 -3.55
N GLU A 298 -12.71 -19.62 -3.27
CA GLU A 298 -13.05 -21.04 -3.10
C GLU A 298 -14.05 -21.25 -1.95
N ALA A 299 -13.92 -20.49 -0.86
CA ALA A 299 -14.87 -20.54 0.25
C ALA A 299 -16.30 -20.10 -0.14
N ASN A 300 -16.47 -19.39 -1.25
CA ASN A 300 -17.77 -18.91 -1.73
C ASN A 300 -18.23 -19.74 -2.93
N LYS A 301 -19.16 -20.67 -2.70
CA LYS A 301 -19.76 -21.55 -3.72
C LYS A 301 -20.46 -20.80 -4.88
N GLY A 302 -20.75 -19.52 -4.72
CA GLY A 302 -21.32 -18.69 -5.79
C GLY A 302 -20.29 -18.22 -6.82
N ILE A 303 -19.00 -18.31 -6.53
CA ILE A 303 -17.95 -17.95 -7.49
C ILE A 303 -17.77 -19.11 -8.47
N PRO A 304 -17.84 -18.85 -9.79
CA PRO A 304 -17.64 -19.88 -10.79
C PRO A 304 -16.24 -20.50 -10.71
N ARG A 305 -16.16 -21.81 -10.95
CA ARG A 305 -14.89 -22.55 -10.95
C ARG A 305 -13.86 -21.97 -11.90
N GLU A 306 -14.29 -21.44 -13.04
CA GLU A 306 -13.39 -20.80 -14.00
C GLU A 306 -12.60 -19.63 -13.40
N ILE A 307 -13.21 -18.87 -12.47
CA ILE A 307 -12.53 -17.78 -11.76
C ILE A 307 -11.50 -18.33 -10.77
N THR A 308 -11.83 -19.40 -10.04
CA THR A 308 -10.88 -20.02 -9.09
C THR A 308 -9.70 -20.65 -9.82
N ASP A 309 -9.96 -21.31 -10.96
CA ASP A 309 -8.92 -21.88 -11.82
C ASP A 309 -8.03 -20.75 -12.39
N ALA A 310 -8.62 -19.64 -12.83
CA ALA A 310 -7.85 -18.47 -13.30
C ALA A 310 -6.97 -17.85 -12.21
N LEU A 311 -7.40 -17.86 -10.94
CA LEU A 311 -6.56 -17.42 -9.81
C LEU A 311 -5.39 -18.37 -9.54
N GLN A 312 -5.58 -19.67 -9.77
CA GLN A 312 -4.51 -20.66 -9.68
C GLN A 312 -3.47 -20.41 -10.77
N ASP A 313 -3.90 -20.27 -12.03
CA ASP A 313 -3.03 -19.96 -13.17
C ASP A 313 -2.25 -18.66 -12.93
N ALA A 314 -2.94 -17.61 -12.44
CA ALA A 314 -2.31 -16.35 -12.09
C ALA A 314 -1.23 -16.50 -11.01
N MET A 315 -1.40 -17.45 -10.08
CA MET A 315 -0.43 -17.72 -9.02
C MET A 315 0.84 -18.35 -9.57
N GLU A 316 0.71 -19.30 -10.51
CA GLU A 316 1.83 -19.91 -11.22
C GLU A 316 2.62 -18.85 -11.99
N ILE A 317 1.93 -18.02 -12.78
CA ILE A 317 2.54 -16.90 -13.52
C ILE A 317 3.25 -15.92 -12.56
N ALA A 318 2.63 -15.58 -11.44
CA ALA A 318 3.24 -14.66 -10.47
C ALA A 318 4.53 -15.22 -9.84
N THR A 319 4.69 -16.55 -9.75
CA THR A 319 5.93 -17.16 -9.23
C THR A 319 7.12 -17.05 -10.19
N GLU A 320 6.89 -16.81 -11.48
CA GLU A 320 7.98 -16.58 -12.45
C GLU A 320 8.78 -15.30 -12.14
N ASN A 321 8.18 -14.37 -11.39
CA ASN A 321 8.86 -13.15 -10.92
C ASN A 321 9.87 -13.41 -9.78
N VAL A 322 9.92 -14.63 -9.23
CA VAL A 322 10.88 -14.99 -8.19
C VAL A 322 12.24 -15.25 -8.83
N PRO A 323 13.31 -14.57 -8.39
CA PRO A 323 14.63 -14.71 -9.00
C PRO A 323 15.15 -16.15 -8.86
N LYS A 324 15.73 -16.67 -9.94
CA LYS A 324 16.44 -17.94 -9.91
C LYS A 324 17.74 -17.77 -9.11
N ILE A 325 17.93 -18.63 -8.12
CA ILE A 325 19.17 -18.69 -7.33
C ILE A 325 20.00 -19.85 -7.88
N ASP A 326 21.20 -19.55 -8.34
CA ASP A 326 22.14 -20.58 -8.79
C ASP A 326 22.67 -21.39 -7.60
N GLY A 327 22.79 -22.70 -7.79
CA GLY A 327 23.31 -23.63 -6.78
C GLY A 327 22.25 -24.54 -6.16
N LYS A 328 22.64 -25.26 -5.11
CA LYS A 328 21.74 -26.16 -4.36
C LYS A 328 21.04 -25.38 -3.25
N VAL A 329 19.74 -25.20 -3.38
CA VAL A 329 18.90 -24.57 -2.36
C VAL A 329 18.29 -25.66 -1.48
N PHE A 330 18.49 -25.56 -0.16
CA PHE A 330 17.83 -26.41 0.82
C PHE A 330 16.82 -25.55 1.58
N VAL A 331 15.54 -25.93 1.53
CA VAL A 331 14.45 -25.19 2.16
C VAL A 331 14.02 -25.93 3.41
N PHE A 332 14.14 -25.28 4.58
CA PHE A 332 13.74 -25.83 5.88
C PHE A 332 12.66 -24.93 6.48
N PRO A 333 11.38 -25.11 6.10
CA PRO A 333 10.30 -24.30 6.65
C PRO A 333 10.11 -24.64 8.13
N ASP A 334 10.09 -23.63 8.99
CA ASP A 334 9.71 -23.81 10.38
C ASP A 334 8.20 -24.06 10.48
N ILE A 335 7.83 -25.15 11.14
CA ILE A 335 6.44 -25.58 11.36
C ILE A 335 6.06 -25.58 12.86
N SER A 336 6.89 -24.94 13.69
CA SER A 336 6.64 -24.79 15.13
C SER A 336 5.37 -23.98 15.40
N GLY A 337 4.83 -24.12 16.62
CA GLY A 337 3.58 -23.45 17.00
C GLY A 337 3.59 -21.92 16.85
N SER A 338 4.76 -21.27 16.97
CA SER A 338 4.90 -19.82 16.75
C SER A 338 4.62 -19.40 15.31
N MET A 339 4.80 -20.31 14.34
CA MET A 339 4.53 -20.05 12.92
C MET A 339 3.03 -20.13 12.56
N GLN A 340 2.16 -20.53 13.50
CA GLN A 340 0.71 -20.55 13.30
C GLN A 340 0.03 -19.21 13.66
N SER A 341 0.80 -18.22 14.13
CA SER A 341 0.29 -16.87 14.38
C SER A 341 0.10 -16.11 13.07
N PRO A 342 -1.04 -15.41 12.87
CA PRO A 342 -1.28 -14.55 11.71
C PRO A 342 -0.31 -13.38 11.59
#